data_AF-K6CHT0-F1
#
_entry.id   AF-K6CHT0-F1
#
_cell.length_a   1.000
_cell.length_b   1.000
_cell.length_c   1.000
_cell.angle_alpha   90.00
_cell.angle_beta   90.00
_cell.angle_gamma   90.00
#
_symmetry.space_group_name_H-M   'P 1'
#
loop_
_entity.id
_entity.type
_entity.pdbx_description
1 polymer ?
#
loop_
_entity_poly.entity_id
_entity_poly.type
_entity_poly.pdbx_seq_one_letter_code
_entity_poly.pdbx_strand_id
1 'polypeptide(L)'
;MGVICPCGVLVNAVSTNNNVKFTGQTGTVKGDLTYLANVCVTTLGTSTLSLSFVDTETPGANNFTFTANAITSVTCKREGQNCVVTVDGTGLVNGVQFPFEAVFRDQVATAANDNVQSFVITGFFDQNGAAPVPQGSIIALGCQ
;
A
#
# COMPACT_ATOMS: atom_id res chain seq x y z
N MET A 1 -22.11 -17.21 -9.41
CA MET A 1 -20.82 -17.18 -10.13
C MET A 1 -20.03 -16.01 -9.57
N GLY A 2 -18.98 -16.28 -8.78
CA GLY A 2 -18.17 -15.23 -8.15
C GLY A 2 -17.43 -14.42 -9.21
N VAL A 3 -17.34 -13.11 -9.03
CA VAL A 3 -16.57 -12.23 -9.90
C VAL A 3 -15.11 -12.67 -9.82
N ILE A 4 -14.57 -13.24 -10.89
CA ILE A 4 -13.14 -13.56 -11.00
C ILE A 4 -12.41 -12.22 -11.12
N CYS A 5 -11.42 -12.01 -10.27
CA CYS A 5 -10.56 -10.83 -10.35
C CYS A 5 -9.35 -11.12 -11.24
N PRO A 6 -9.27 -10.57 -12.47
CA PRO A 6 -8.15 -10.82 -13.37
C PRO A 6 -6.90 -10.02 -13.01
N CYS A 7 -7.03 -8.99 -12.18
CA CYS A 7 -5.90 -8.27 -11.60
C CYS A 7 -6.36 -7.54 -10.33
N GLY A 8 -5.65 -7.75 -9.23
CA GLY A 8 -5.98 -7.16 -7.95
C GLY A 8 -5.00 -7.57 -6.87
N VAL A 9 -5.27 -7.12 -5.64
CA VAL A 9 -4.46 -7.47 -4.47
C VAL A 9 -5.32 -7.50 -3.22
N LEU A 10 -5.05 -8.47 -2.35
CA LEU A 10 -5.50 -8.48 -0.96
C LEU A 10 -4.29 -8.21 -0.07
N VAL A 11 -4.40 -7.23 0.81
CA VAL A 11 -3.34 -6.87 1.74
C VAL A 11 -3.91 -6.77 3.15
N ASN A 12 -3.25 -7.44 4.09
CA ASN A 12 -3.43 -7.23 5.52
C ASN A 12 -2.08 -7.38 6.20
N ALA A 13 -1.34 -6.28 6.28
CA ALA A 13 0.07 -6.29 6.60
C ALA A 13 0.44 -5.16 7.56
N VAL A 14 1.38 -5.46 8.45
CA VAL A 14 2.01 -4.45 9.32
C VAL A 14 3.51 -4.54 9.10
N SER A 15 4.13 -3.38 8.84
CA SER A 15 5.58 -3.24 8.80
C SER A 15 5.99 -2.29 9.91
N THR A 16 6.83 -2.76 10.83
CA THR A 16 7.25 -1.99 12.00
C THR A 16 8.56 -1.26 11.75
N ASN A 17 8.79 -0.17 12.49
CA ASN A 17 10.09 0.50 12.59
C ASN A 17 10.63 1.00 11.21
N ASN A 18 9.75 1.58 10.39
CA ASN A 18 10.04 2.15 9.08
C ASN A 18 10.41 3.63 9.15
N ASN A 19 11.35 4.07 8.31
CA ASN A 19 11.70 5.48 8.15
C ASN A 19 10.95 6.08 6.96
N VAL A 20 9.95 6.91 7.22
CA VAL A 20 9.09 7.54 6.22
C VAL A 20 9.40 9.03 6.06
N LYS A 21 8.92 9.64 4.98
CA LYS A 21 9.06 11.08 4.71
C LYS A 21 7.70 11.74 4.61
N PHE A 22 7.62 12.94 5.17
CA PHE A 22 6.47 13.83 5.04
C PHE A 22 6.84 15.05 4.22
N THR A 23 5.93 15.49 3.37
CA THR A 23 6.12 16.69 2.56
C THR A 23 6.21 17.92 3.47
N GLY A 24 7.26 18.73 3.29
CA GLY A 24 7.49 19.94 4.08
C GLY A 24 8.23 19.72 5.41
N GLN A 25 8.56 18.48 5.78
CA GLN A 25 9.40 18.17 6.94
C GLN A 25 10.83 17.84 6.50
N THR A 26 11.81 18.24 7.32
CA THR A 26 13.23 17.89 7.08
C THR A 26 13.55 16.57 7.79
N GLY A 27 14.11 15.61 7.06
CA GLY A 27 14.51 14.30 7.61
C GLY A 27 13.47 13.19 7.37
N THR A 28 13.63 12.09 8.10
CA THR A 28 12.69 10.96 8.12
C THR A 28 12.06 10.83 9.49
N VAL A 29 10.82 10.40 9.55
CA VAL A 29 10.11 10.06 10.79
C VAL A 29 10.05 8.55 10.89
N LYS A 30 10.30 8.01 12.08
CA LYS A 30 10.27 6.57 12.29
C LYS A 30 8.92 6.13 12.87
N GLY A 31 8.35 5.06 12.32
CA GLY A 31 7.06 4.57 12.77
C GLY A 31 6.63 3.25 12.15
N ASP A 32 5.44 2.82 12.54
CA ASP A 32 4.84 1.58 12.07
C ASP A 32 3.80 1.90 10.99
N LEU A 33 3.78 1.06 9.94
CA LEU A 33 2.87 1.17 8.80
C LEU A 33 1.92 -0.01 8.79
N THR A 34 0.62 0.26 8.72
CA THR A 34 -0.42 -0.75 8.56
C THR A 34 -1.10 -0.58 7.20
N TYR A 35 -1.04 -1.62 6.38
CA TYR A 35 -1.61 -1.65 5.03
C TYR A 35 -2.82 -2.57 5.01
N LEU A 36 -3.94 -2.05 4.52
CA LEU A 36 -5.13 -2.83 4.24
C LEU A 36 -5.57 -2.56 2.81
N ALA A 37 -5.77 -3.62 2.02
CA ALA A 37 -6.27 -3.48 0.66
C ALA A 37 -7.16 -4.67 0.29
N ASN A 38 -8.26 -4.38 -0.39
CA ASN A 38 -9.06 -5.34 -1.12
C ASN A 38 -9.42 -4.71 -2.45
N VAL A 39 -8.54 -4.93 -3.43
CA VAL A 39 -8.56 -4.20 -4.70
C VAL A 39 -8.71 -5.17 -5.84
N CYS A 40 -9.63 -4.86 -6.76
CA CYS A 40 -9.82 -5.63 -7.97
C CYS A 40 -10.18 -4.74 -9.17
N VAL A 41 -9.52 -4.96 -10.30
CA VAL A 41 -9.69 -4.18 -11.53
C VAL A 41 -11.13 -4.20 -12.08
N THR A 42 -11.89 -5.27 -11.84
CA THR A 42 -13.30 -5.38 -12.30
C THR A 42 -14.29 -4.70 -11.35
N THR A 43 -13.87 -4.34 -10.15
CA THR A 43 -14.73 -3.77 -9.10
C THR A 43 -14.06 -2.58 -8.41
N LEU A 44 -13.47 -1.68 -9.20
CA LEU A 44 -12.76 -0.50 -8.67
C LEU A 44 -13.64 0.34 -7.74
N GLY A 45 -14.91 0.55 -8.09
CA GLY A 45 -15.84 1.36 -7.31
C GLY A 45 -16.21 0.80 -5.93
N THR A 46 -15.92 -0.48 -5.66
CA THR A 46 -16.11 -1.12 -4.35
C THR A 46 -14.79 -1.60 -3.73
N SER A 47 -13.68 -1.36 -4.41
CA SER A 47 -12.34 -1.71 -3.93
C SER A 47 -11.95 -0.77 -2.80
N THR A 48 -11.25 -1.30 -1.80
CA THR A 48 -10.82 -0.53 -0.63
C THR A 48 -9.30 -0.59 -0.49
N LEU A 49 -8.72 0.53 -0.05
CA LEU A 49 -7.30 0.62 0.27
C LEU A 49 -7.13 1.66 1.37
N SER A 50 -6.38 1.32 2.41
CA SER A 50 -6.01 2.25 3.47
C SER A 50 -4.59 2.02 3.96
N LEU A 51 -4.01 3.11 4.45
CA LEU A 51 -2.70 3.14 5.07
C LEU A 51 -2.84 3.87 6.40
N SER A 52 -2.30 3.29 7.47
CA SER A 52 -2.13 3.97 8.74
C SER A 52 -0.65 4.06 9.08
N PHE A 53 -0.22 5.21 9.57
CA PHE A 53 1.12 5.41 10.11
C PHE A 53 1.03 5.83 11.58
N VAL A 54 1.82 5.17 12.42
CA VAL A 54 1.96 5.47 13.84
C VAL A 54 3.42 5.82 14.11
N ASP A 55 3.66 7.08 14.47
CA ASP A 55 4.97 7.60 14.87
C ASP A 55 5.41 6.95 16.19
N THR A 56 6.60 6.32 16.17
CA THR A 56 7.17 5.64 17.34
C THR A 56 8.29 6.45 18.03
N GLU A 57 8.78 7.51 17.39
CA GLU A 57 9.84 8.38 17.94
C GLU A 57 9.25 9.62 18.62
N THR A 58 8.23 10.23 18.02
CA THR A 58 7.47 11.35 18.56
C THR A 58 5.98 11.04 18.59
N PRO A 59 5.52 10.21 19.55
CA PRO A 59 4.16 9.67 19.56
C PRO A 59 3.09 10.76 19.38
N GLY A 60 2.29 10.62 18.32
CA GLY A 60 1.15 11.50 18.02
C GLY A 60 1.47 12.74 17.19
N ALA A 61 2.74 13.04 16.90
CA ALA A 61 3.09 14.21 16.09
C ALA A 61 2.76 14.03 14.61
N ASN A 62 3.04 12.85 14.06
CA ASN A 62 2.92 12.57 12.62
C ASN A 62 1.94 11.44 12.28
N ASN A 63 1.15 10.99 13.25
CA ASN A 63 0.18 9.91 13.03
C ASN A 63 -0.85 10.35 12.00
N PHE A 64 -1.14 9.48 11.04
CA PHE A 64 -2.22 9.72 10.09
C PHE A 64 -2.88 8.42 9.64
N THR A 65 -4.12 8.56 9.20
CA THR A 65 -4.83 7.51 8.47
C THR A 65 -5.20 8.05 7.11
N PHE A 66 -4.81 7.31 6.09
CA PHE A 66 -5.19 7.51 4.71
C PHE A 66 -6.22 6.45 4.31
N THR A 67 -7.29 6.88 3.65
CA THR A 67 -8.29 5.98 3.06
C THR A 67 -8.54 6.38 1.62
N ALA A 68 -8.33 5.45 0.69
CA ALA A 68 -8.67 5.65 -0.72
C ALA A 68 -10.18 5.87 -0.87
N ASN A 69 -10.56 6.94 -1.58
CA ASN A 69 -11.96 7.24 -1.88
C ASN A 69 -12.30 6.94 -3.35
N ALA A 70 -11.30 6.90 -4.23
CA ALA A 70 -11.46 6.47 -5.60
C ALA A 70 -10.19 5.75 -6.07
N ILE A 71 -10.32 4.52 -6.57
CA ILE A 71 -9.25 3.79 -7.24
C ILE A 71 -9.51 3.91 -8.73
N THR A 72 -8.54 4.43 -9.47
CA THR A 72 -8.68 4.74 -10.90
C THR A 72 -8.00 3.71 -11.80
N SER A 73 -6.94 3.07 -11.30
CA SER A 73 -6.16 2.09 -12.06
C SER A 73 -5.62 1.01 -11.13
N VAL A 74 -5.59 -0.21 -11.66
CA VAL A 74 -4.95 -1.36 -11.04
C VAL A 74 -4.24 -2.10 -12.16
N THR A 75 -2.93 -2.28 -12.04
CA THR A 75 -2.12 -3.02 -13.01
C THR A 75 -1.36 -4.13 -12.31
N CYS A 76 -1.30 -5.29 -12.95
CA CYS A 76 -0.59 -6.46 -12.46
C CYS A 76 0.49 -6.80 -13.46
N LYS A 77 1.71 -7.00 -12.96
CA LYS A 77 2.87 -7.36 -13.76
C LYS A 77 3.58 -8.53 -13.10
N ARG A 78 3.73 -9.61 -13.85
CA ARG A 78 4.53 -10.75 -13.42
C ARG A 78 6.02 -10.43 -13.58
N GLU A 79 6.78 -10.61 -12.50
CA GLU A 79 8.24 -10.46 -12.49
C GLU A 79 8.88 -11.80 -12.09
N GLY A 80 9.10 -12.64 -13.09
CA GLY A 80 9.54 -14.01 -12.88
C GLY A 80 8.46 -14.84 -12.19
N GLN A 81 8.71 -15.20 -10.94
CA GLN A 81 7.76 -15.93 -10.10
C GLN A 81 6.98 -15.03 -9.13
N ASN A 82 7.34 -13.75 -9.05
CA ASN A 82 6.66 -12.77 -8.21
C ASN A 82 5.57 -12.05 -9.00
N CYS A 83 4.61 -11.47 -8.30
CA CYS A 83 3.66 -10.54 -8.87
C CYS A 83 3.80 -9.15 -8.28
N VAL A 84 3.82 -8.14 -9.14
CA VAL A 84 3.78 -6.73 -8.75
C VAL A 84 2.41 -6.17 -9.13
N VAL A 85 1.70 -5.62 -8.14
CA VAL A 85 0.40 -4.97 -8.32
C VAL A 85 0.55 -3.50 -7.99
N THR A 86 0.32 -2.63 -8.98
CA THR A 86 0.29 -1.18 -8.81
C THR A 86 -1.15 -0.71 -8.75
N VAL A 87 -1.48 0.10 -7.75
CA VAL A 87 -2.80 0.67 -7.51
C VAL A 87 -2.67 2.19 -7.47
N ASP A 88 -3.44 2.87 -8.31
CA ASP A 88 -3.47 4.34 -8.39
C ASP A 88 -4.87 4.87 -8.05
N GLY A 89 -4.91 6.09 -7.53
CA GLY A 89 -6.17 6.77 -7.32
C GLY A 89 -6.07 8.03 -6.48
N THR A 90 -7.15 8.34 -5.78
CA THR A 90 -7.20 9.38 -4.77
C THR A 90 -7.67 8.83 -3.44
N GLY A 91 -7.28 9.50 -2.36
CA GLY A 91 -7.79 9.22 -1.02
C GLY A 91 -7.71 10.43 -0.12
N LEU A 92 -8.16 10.25 1.10
CA LEU A 92 -8.28 11.30 2.10
C LEU A 92 -7.27 11.11 3.22
N VAL A 93 -6.59 12.19 3.60
CA VAL A 93 -5.90 12.32 4.89
C VAL A 93 -6.54 13.48 5.64
N ASN A 94 -7.09 13.24 6.82
CA ASN A 94 -7.77 14.27 7.64
C ASN A 94 -8.82 15.09 6.84
N GLY A 95 -9.53 14.43 5.91
CA GLY A 95 -10.55 15.06 5.05
C GLY A 95 -10.02 15.81 3.83
N VAL A 96 -8.70 15.91 3.64
CA VAL A 96 -8.07 16.52 2.46
C VAL A 96 -7.76 15.44 1.43
N GLN A 97 -8.11 15.68 0.18
CA GLN A 97 -7.92 14.73 -0.91
C GLN A 97 -6.51 14.84 -1.53
N PHE A 98 -5.86 13.69 -1.72
CA PHE A 98 -4.56 13.56 -2.35
C PHE A 98 -4.55 12.46 -3.41
N PRO A 99 -3.76 12.59 -4.49
CA PRO A 99 -3.42 11.47 -5.36
C PRO A 99 -2.51 10.49 -4.62
N PHE A 100 -2.61 9.20 -4.93
CA PHE A 100 -1.71 8.18 -4.41
C PHE A 100 -1.32 7.15 -5.47
N GLU A 101 -0.17 6.53 -5.26
CA GLU A 101 0.31 5.32 -5.94
C GLU A 101 0.79 4.34 -4.86
N ALA A 102 0.34 3.10 -4.93
CA ALA A 102 0.78 2.01 -4.05
C ALA A 102 1.22 0.81 -4.89
N VAL A 103 2.42 0.29 -4.63
CA VAL A 103 2.99 -0.85 -5.34
C VAL A 103 3.23 -1.99 -4.36
N PHE A 104 2.48 -3.06 -4.55
CA PHE A 104 2.55 -4.28 -3.74
C PHE A 104 3.28 -5.37 -4.52
N ARG A 105 4.18 -6.09 -3.85
CA ARG A 105 4.88 -7.22 -4.42
C ARG A 105 4.57 -8.47 -3.60
N ASP A 106 3.77 -9.34 -4.20
CA ASP A 106 3.53 -10.71 -3.76
C ASP A 106 4.74 -11.55 -4.18
N GLN A 107 5.47 -12.04 -3.18
CA GLN A 107 6.69 -12.82 -3.39
C GLN A 107 6.36 -14.31 -3.42
N VAL A 108 7.21 -15.09 -4.08
CA VAL A 108 7.06 -16.55 -4.08
C VAL A 108 6.91 -17.15 -2.68
N ALA A 109 6.21 -18.28 -2.60
CA ALA A 109 5.97 -19.03 -1.36
C ALA A 109 7.25 -19.49 -0.62
N THR A 110 8.44 -19.37 -1.22
CA THR A 110 9.73 -19.65 -0.57
C THR A 110 10.46 -18.41 -0.06
N ALA A 111 9.95 -17.21 -0.35
CA ALA A 111 10.53 -15.96 0.14
C ALA A 111 10.24 -15.76 1.64
N ALA A 112 11.15 -15.11 2.35
CA ALA A 112 10.97 -14.85 3.77
C ALA A 112 9.87 -13.82 4.07
N ASN A 113 9.65 -12.86 3.16
CA ASN A 113 8.74 -11.73 3.33
C ASN A 113 8.11 -11.34 1.99
N ASP A 114 6.88 -10.82 2.03
CA ASP A 114 6.34 -9.99 0.94
C ASP A 114 6.85 -8.55 1.08
N ASN A 115 6.63 -7.72 0.07
CA ASN A 115 7.11 -6.33 0.10
C ASN A 115 6.05 -5.35 -0.38
N VAL A 116 5.79 -4.33 0.43
CA VAL A 116 5.20 -3.09 -0.10
C VAL A 116 6.35 -2.31 -0.72
N GLN A 117 6.44 -2.34 -2.04
CA GLN A 117 7.57 -1.78 -2.80
C GLN A 117 7.62 -0.25 -2.68
N SER A 118 6.46 0.39 -2.74
CA SER A 118 6.29 1.82 -2.52
C SER A 118 4.85 2.13 -2.10
N PHE A 119 4.69 3.20 -1.32
CA PHE A 119 3.42 3.84 -1.08
C PHE A 119 3.65 5.34 -1.02
N VAL A 120 3.11 6.07 -1.99
CA VAL A 120 3.30 7.52 -2.13
C VAL A 120 1.93 8.19 -2.15
N ILE A 121 1.74 9.15 -1.26
CA ILE A 121 0.61 10.08 -1.26
C ILE A 121 1.18 11.43 -1.72
N THR A 122 0.91 11.77 -2.99
CA THR A 122 1.56 12.91 -3.65
C THR A 122 1.27 14.21 -2.91
N GLY A 123 2.34 14.92 -2.53
CA GLY A 123 2.26 16.18 -1.79
C GLY A 123 2.01 16.02 -0.28
N PHE A 124 2.02 14.79 0.26
CA PHE A 124 1.82 14.53 1.68
C PHE A 124 2.84 13.55 2.27
N PHE A 125 2.94 12.33 1.75
CA PHE A 125 3.69 11.23 2.38
C PHE A 125 4.43 10.37 1.36
N ASP A 126 5.60 9.87 1.72
CA ASP A 126 6.39 8.89 0.98
C ASP A 126 6.95 7.85 1.96
N GLN A 127 6.63 6.58 1.73
CA GLN A 127 7.16 5.45 2.51
C GLN A 127 8.71 5.39 2.51
N ASN A 128 9.37 6.01 1.52
CA ASN A 128 10.81 6.16 1.42
C ASN A 128 11.57 4.82 1.32
N GLY A 129 11.08 3.94 0.46
CA GLY A 129 11.70 2.65 0.15
C GLY A 129 10.74 1.48 0.34
N ALA A 130 11.23 0.26 0.10
CA ALA A 130 10.44 -0.94 0.29
C ALA A 130 10.27 -1.26 1.79
N ALA A 131 9.06 -1.60 2.19
CA ALA A 131 8.72 -2.04 3.53
C ALA A 131 8.45 -3.56 3.52
N PRO A 132 9.36 -4.39 4.08
CA PRO A 132 9.12 -5.81 4.22
C PRO A 132 7.93 -6.07 5.14
N VAL A 133 7.10 -7.02 4.77
CA VAL A 133 5.94 -7.47 5.55
C VAL A 133 5.91 -8.99 5.60
N PRO A 134 5.24 -9.60 6.61
CA PRO A 134 5.18 -11.06 6.72
C PRO A 134 4.73 -11.70 5.40
N GLN A 135 5.36 -12.80 5.03
CA GLN A 135 4.97 -13.55 3.85
C GLN A 135 3.49 -13.99 3.92
N GLY A 136 2.79 -13.93 2.79
CA GLY A 136 1.36 -14.27 2.67
C GLY A 136 0.44 -13.15 3.16
N SER A 137 0.99 -11.98 3.51
CA SER A 137 0.20 -10.80 3.88
C SER A 137 -0.18 -9.95 2.66
N ILE A 138 0.48 -10.16 1.53
CA ILE A 138 0.14 -9.61 0.22
C ILE A 138 -0.21 -10.79 -0.69
N ILE A 139 -1.43 -10.81 -1.23
CA ILE A 139 -1.89 -11.85 -2.14
C ILE A 139 -2.33 -11.18 -3.44
N ALA A 140 -1.57 -11.39 -4.52
CA ALA A 140 -1.95 -10.91 -5.83
C ALA A 140 -3.11 -11.76 -6.40
N LEU A 141 -4.11 -11.10 -6.97
CA LEU A 141 -5.26 -11.73 -7.61
C LEU A 141 -5.09 -11.70 -9.13
N GLY A 142 -5.22 -12.85 -9.78
CA GLY A 142 -5.28 -12.92 -11.25
C GLY A 142 -3.98 -12.61 -11.97
N CYS A 143 -2.85 -12.56 -11.28
CA CYS A 143 -1.54 -12.30 -11.89
C CYS A 143 -1.08 -13.50 -12.72
N GLN A 144 -1.49 -13.53 -13.99
CA GLN A 144 -1.16 -14.59 -14.95
C GLN A 144 -0.04 -14.15 -15.90
#